data_AF-A0A414Q2Y0-F1
#
_entry.id   AF-A0A414Q2Y0-F1
#
_cell.length_a   1.000
_cell.length_b   1.000
_cell.length_c   1.000
_cell.angle_alpha   90.00
_cell.angle_beta   90.00
_cell.angle_gamma   90.00
#
_symmetry.space_group_name_H-M   'P 1'
#
loop_
_entity.id
_entity.type
_entity.pdbx_description
1 polymer ?
#
loop_
_entity_poly.entity_id
_entity_poly.type
_entity_poly.pdbx_seq_one_letter_code
_entity_poly.pdbx_strand_id
1 'polypeptide(L)' 'MEIVEKIKFLIIVYNNTIEYKNEIFQVVLDKKTTSTWKKTKVLIEKLRKKYSKTLYPTRKIIVKEKFREGWKEILKY' A
#
# COMPACT_ATOMS: atom_id res chain seq x y z
N MET A 1 9.26 -30.94 -5.63
CA MET A 1 9.65 -29.59 -6.09
C MET A 1 8.71 -28.62 -5.38
N GLU A 2 9.07 -28.15 -4.19
CA GLU A 2 8.21 -27.24 -3.44
C GLU A 2 8.10 -25.92 -4.20
N ILE A 3 6.89 -25.60 -4.64
CA ILE A 3 6.57 -24.27 -5.16
C ILE A 3 6.74 -23.35 -3.97
N VAL A 4 7.92 -22.73 -3.85
CA VAL A 4 8.15 -21.64 -2.90
C VAL A 4 7.08 -20.60 -3.23
N GLU A 5 6.00 -20.57 -2.45
CA GLU A 5 4.93 -19.60 -2.60
C GLU A 5 5.60 -18.22 -2.48
N LYS A 6 5.86 -17.58 -3.63
CA LYS A 6 6.52 -16.29 -3.66
C LYS A 6 5.63 -15.34 -2.87
N ILE A 7 6.11 -14.93 -1.70
CA ILE A 7 5.42 -13.97 -0.84
C ILE A 7 5.12 -12.73 -1.68
N LYS A 8 3.83 -12.41 -1.85
CA LYS A 8 3.41 -11.21 -2.60
C LYS A 8 3.01 -10.14 -1.61
N PHE A 9 3.56 -8.95 -1.81
CA PHE A 9 3.18 -7.74 -1.10
C PHE A 9 2.46 -6.80 -2.04
N LEU A 10 1.46 -6.11 -1.52
CA LEU A 10 0.67 -5.10 -2.19
C LEU A 10 0.81 -3.80 -1.40
N ILE A 11 1.25 -2.76 -2.06
CA ILE A 11 1.44 -1.42 -1.49
C ILE A 11 0.40 -0.52 -2.13
N ILE A 12 -0.44 0.10 -1.31
CA ILE A 12 -1.52 0.98 -1.74
C ILE A 12 -1.29 2.35 -1.10
N VAL A 13 -1.26 3.39 -1.92
CA VAL A 13 -1.19 4.78 -1.47
C VAL A 13 -2.57 5.39 -1.59
N TYR A 14 -3.11 5.85 -0.47
CA TYR A 14 -4.39 6.55 -0.42
C TYR A 14 -4.16 8.06 -0.31
N ASN A 15 -5.01 8.84 -0.99
CA ASN A 15 -5.14 10.28 -0.80
C ASN A 15 -6.13 10.60 0.33
N ASN A 16 -6.39 11.89 0.53
CA ASN A 16 -7.46 12.41 1.39
C ASN A 16 -8.71 11.53 1.39
N THR A 17 -9.36 11.49 2.56
CA THR A 17 -10.67 10.89 2.72
C THR A 17 -11.72 11.85 2.20
N ILE A 18 -12.56 11.38 1.28
CA ILE A 18 -13.70 12.13 0.76
C ILE A 18 -14.94 11.59 1.46
N GLU A 19 -15.68 12.46 2.13
CA GLU A 19 -16.98 12.11 2.67
C GLU A 19 -18.05 12.31 1.59
N TYR A 20 -18.82 11.27 1.30
CA TYR A 20 -19.94 11.35 0.36
C TYR A 20 -21.10 10.50 0.90
N LYS A 21 -22.30 11.08 1.04
CA LYS A 21 -23.48 10.39 1.58
C LYS A 21 -23.24 9.69 2.93
N ASN A 22 -22.52 10.34 3.86
CA ASN A 22 -22.10 9.80 5.17
C ASN A 22 -21.16 8.58 5.08
N GLU A 23 -20.60 8.29 3.91
CA GLU A 23 -19.58 7.27 3.71
C GLU A 23 -18.21 7.90 3.47
N ILE A 24 -17.19 7.34 4.12
CA ILE A 24 -15.81 7.81 4.04
C ILE A 24 -15.08 7.01 2.95
N PHE A 25 -14.78 7.64 1.82
CA PHE A 25 -14.07 7.05 0.70
C PHE A 25 -12.58 7.41 0.74
N GLN A 26 -11.71 6.40 0.65
CA GLN A 26 -10.28 6.59 0.46
C GLN A 26 -9.94 6.48 -1.03
N VAL A 27 -9.43 7.56 -1.62
CA VAL A 27 -9.03 7.55 -3.04
C VAL A 27 -7.68 6.87 -3.19
N VAL A 28 -7.60 5.79 -3.98
CA VAL A 28 -6.33 5.13 -4.30
C VAL A 28 -5.56 5.93 -5.34
N LEU A 29 -4.37 6.41 -4.99
CA LEU A 29 -3.47 7.14 -5.90
C LEU A 29 -2.51 6.23 -6.66
N ASP A 30 -1.97 5.22 -5.98
CA ASP A 30 -1.00 4.29 -6.57
C ASP A 30 -1.16 2.93 -5.91
N LYS A 31 -0.97 1.87 -6.70
CA LYS A 31 -1.06 0.49 -6.29
C LYS A 31 0.08 -0.29 -6.93
N LYS A 32 0.96 -0.86 -6.12
CA LYS A 32 2.11 -1.65 -6.59
C LYS A 32 2.17 -3.00 -5.92
N THR A 33 2.56 -4.03 -6.67
CA THR A 33 2.83 -5.36 -6.13
C THR A 33 4.31 -5.69 -6.20
N THR A 34 4.82 -6.40 -5.21
CA THR A 34 6.20 -6.89 -5.17
C THR A 34 6.26 -8.28 -4.55
N SER A 35 7.37 -8.99 -4.74
CA SER A 35 7.53 -10.39 -4.34
C SER A 35 8.52 -10.61 -3.20
N THR A 36 9.08 -9.54 -2.62
CA THR A 36 10.02 -9.62 -1.49
C THR A 36 9.89 -8.42 -0.58
N TRP A 37 10.11 -8.62 0.72
CA TRP A 37 10.03 -7.56 1.73
C TRP A 37 11.06 -6.45 1.52
N LYS A 38 12.26 -6.81 1.07
CA LYS A 38 13.33 -5.86 0.73
C LYS A 38 12.87 -4.87 -0.34
N LYS A 39 12.23 -5.36 -1.40
CA LYS A 39 11.65 -4.50 -2.45
C LYS A 39 10.48 -3.68 -1.93
N THR A 40 9.67 -4.24 -1.03
CA THR A 40 8.56 -3.52 -0.38
C THR A 40 9.07 -2.29 0.35
N LYS A 41 10.09 -2.43 1.22
CA LYS A 41 10.70 -1.30 1.94
C LYS A 41 11.20 -0.20 1.01
N VAL A 42 11.97 -0.57 -0.02
CA VAL A 42 12.48 0.39 -1.02
C VAL A 42 11.33 1.11 -1.75
N LEU A 43 10.27 0.40 -2.11
CA LEU A 43 9.09 1.00 -2.74
C LEU A 43 8.37 1.95 -1.79
N ILE A 44 8.18 1.57 -0.52
CA ILE A 44 7.56 2.43 0.50
C ILE A 44 8.37 3.73 0.63
N GLU A 45 9.69 3.67 0.76
CA GLU A 45 10.52 4.87 0.87
C GLU A 45 10.46 5.75 -0.38
N LYS A 46 10.51 5.14 -1.58
CA LYS A 46 10.33 5.86 -2.83
C LYS A 46 8.97 6.55 -2.92
N LEU A 47 7.90 5.85 -2.54
CA LEU A 47 6.54 6.39 -2.53
C LEU A 47 6.42 7.50 -1.48
N ARG A 48 6.93 7.30 -0.26
CA ARG A 48 6.98 8.34 0.78
C ARG A 48 7.71 9.58 0.28
N LYS A 49 8.88 9.43 -0.35
CA LYS A 49 9.64 10.58 -0.88
C LYS A 49 8.97 11.24 -2.08
N LYS A 50 8.33 10.46 -2.96
CA LYS A 50 7.58 10.98 -4.12
C LYS A 50 6.35 11.77 -3.67
N TYR A 51 5.65 11.26 -2.66
CA TYR A 51 4.40 11.81 -2.17
C TYR A 51 4.55 12.73 -0.94
N SER A 52 5.75 12.89 -0.37
CA SER A 52 6.02 13.84 0.72
C SER A 52 6.18 15.27 0.23
N LYS A 53 6.51 15.47 -1.05
CA LYS A 53 6.99 16.76 -1.55
C LYS A 53 5.92 17.74 -2.04
N THR A 54 4.64 17.38 -2.06
CA THR A 54 3.63 18.27 -2.66
C THR A 54 2.23 18.10 -2.05
N LEU A 55 1.78 19.19 -1.41
CA LEU A 55 0.40 19.71 -1.39
C LEU A 55 -0.71 18.94 -0.66
N TYR A 56 -0.47 17.76 -0.09
CA TYR A 56 -1.56 16.96 0.52
C TYR A 56 -1.17 16.42 1.90
N PRO A 57 -1.77 16.93 2.99
CA PRO A 57 -1.35 16.63 4.36
C PRO A 57 -1.72 15.23 4.84
N THR A 58 -2.67 14.53 4.20
CA THR A 58 -3.15 13.21 4.68
C THR A 58 -3.05 12.12 3.61
N ARG A 59 -1.82 11.65 3.35
CA ARG A 59 -1.60 10.45 2.53
C ARG A 59 -1.24 9.27 3.43
N LYS A 60 -1.89 8.14 3.17
CA LYS A 60 -1.72 6.91 3.94
C LYS A 60 -1.14 5.83 3.04
N ILE A 61 -0.09 5.14 3.49
CA ILE A 61 0.48 4.01 2.74
C ILE A 61 0.15 2.73 3.49
N ILE A 62 -0.61 1.85 2.83
CA ILE A 62 -0.97 0.53 3.34
C ILE A 62 -0.13 -0.52 2.64
N VAL A 63 0.42 -1.44 3.42
CA VAL A 63 1.10 -2.63 2.91
C VAL A 63 0.28 -3.85 3.31
N LYS A 64 -0.09 -4.65 2.32
CA LYS A 64 -0.76 -5.94 2.51
C LYS A 64 0.14 -7.06 2.02
N GLU A 65 0.11 -8.20 2.70
CA GLU A 65 0.76 -9.43 2.26
C GLU A 65 -0.29 -10.45 1.82
N LYS A 66 0.04 -11.25 0.81
CA LYS A 66 -0.85 -12.28 0.28
C LYS A 66 -0.74 -13.53 1.15
N PHE A 67 -1.87 -13.90 1.73
CA PHE A 67 -2.11 -15.17 2.43
C PHE A 67 -3.03 -16.07 1.59
N ARG A 68 -3.23 -17.32 2.00
CA ARG A 68 -4.14 -18.26 1.33
C ARG A 68 -5.57 -17.73 1.25
N GLU A 69 -6.02 -17.03 2.29
CA GLU A 69 -7.39 -16.50 2.41
C GLU A 69 -7.56 -15.12 1.75
N GLY A 70 -6.49 -14.50 1.23
CA GLY A 70 -6.57 -13.20 0.57
C GLY A 70 -5.40 -12.27 0.89
N TRP A 71 -5.69 -10.97 1.05
CA TRP A 71 -4.68 -9.95 1.37
C TRP A 71 -4.87 -9.45 2.80
N LYS A 72 -3.84 -9.55 3.63
CA LYS A 72 -3.87 -9.07 5.01
C LYS A 72 -3.00 -7.83 5.15
N GLU A 73 -3.52 -6.78 5.77
CA GLU A 73 -2.73 -5.59 6.12
C GLU A 73 -1.68 -5.95 7.16
N ILE A 74 -0.44 -5.57 6.89
CA ILE A 74 0.70 -5.85 7.78
C ILE A 74 1.39 -4.57 8.25
N LEU A 75 1.29 -3.47 7.49
CA LEU A 75 1.81 -2.17 7.90
C LEU A 75 0.96 -1.03 7.37
N LYS A 76 0.90 0.04 8.16
CA LYS A 76 0.26 1.30 7.85
C LYS A 76 1.22 2.44 8.21
N TYR A 77 1.47 3.32 7.26
CA TYR A 77 2.26 4.54 7.40
C TYR A 77 1.42 5.78 7.11
#